data_AF-A0A937I2Z8-F1
#
_entry.id   AF-A0A937I2Z8-F1
#
_cell.length_a   1.000
_cell.length_b   1.000
_cell.length_c   1.000
_cell.angle_alpha   90.00
_cell.angle_beta   90.00
_cell.angle_gamma   90.00
#
_symmetry.space_group_name_H-M   'P 1'
#
loop_
_entity.id
_entity.type
_entity.pdbx_description
1 polymer ?
#
loop_
_entity_poly.entity_id
_entity_poly.type
_entity_poly.pdbx_seq_one_letter_code
_entity_poly.pdbx_strand_id
1 'polypeptide(L)'
;MECTVSSCDGTILHQQAELSMAVIAAVTTSTVARKQDLASQLTARVVAQEAESGMATAALGMFEQGYYSRLGFGTGPYERFVKLNPALINIDVDFRPPLRLTQKHAADLYQALMQRWRGHGGTQLASVKHVEAEMGWTEEPLGLGYRDEDGKLTHFVWGRCKGEYGPFHIHALA
;
A
#
# COMPACT_ATOMS: atom_id res chain seq x y z
N MET A 1 -3.35 -12.33 27.61
CA MET A 1 -3.94 -11.09 27.09
C MET A 1 -3.00 -10.57 26.03
N GLU A 2 -3.43 -10.49 24.77
CA GLU A 2 -2.54 -10.18 23.65
C GLU A 2 -3.04 -8.96 22.88
N CYS A 3 -2.11 -8.05 22.58
CA CYS A 3 -2.33 -6.87 21.75
C CYS A 3 -1.02 -6.54 21.02
N THR A 4 -1.10 -6.23 19.73
CA THR A 4 0.04 -5.83 18.93
C THR A 4 -0.31 -4.63 18.07
N VAL A 5 0.67 -3.76 17.86
CA VAL A 5 0.65 -2.64 16.92
C VAL A 5 2.03 -2.60 16.31
N SER A 6 2.11 -2.50 14.99
CA SER A 6 3.36 -2.34 14.27
C SER A 6 3.43 -0.96 13.63
N SER A 7 4.62 -0.43 13.48
CA SER A 7 4.91 0.75 12.67
C SER A 7 5.90 0.38 11.55
N CYS A 8 5.86 1.15 10.47
CA CYS A 8 6.93 1.15 9.48
C CYS A 8 7.18 2.54 8.91
N ASP A 9 8.44 2.80 8.59
CA ASP A 9 8.87 4.07 8.03
C ASP A 9 8.38 4.22 6.59
N GLY A 10 8.06 5.46 6.24
CA GLY A 10 7.69 5.84 4.91
C GLY A 10 7.75 7.35 4.72
N THR A 11 7.28 7.79 3.56
CA THR A 11 7.13 9.20 3.24
C THR A 11 5.77 9.47 2.63
N ILE A 12 5.28 10.68 2.85
CA ILE A 12 4.09 11.22 2.19
C ILE A 12 4.45 12.51 1.46
N LEU A 13 4.01 12.62 0.20
CA LEU A 13 4.22 13.82 -0.59
C LEU A 13 3.13 14.84 -0.24
N HIS A 14 3.46 15.84 0.56
CA HIS A 14 2.56 16.94 0.91
C HIS A 14 2.84 18.15 0.00
N GLN A 15 1.99 18.30 -1.01
CA GLN A 15 2.15 19.27 -2.10
C GLN A 15 3.42 18.98 -2.90
N GLN A 16 4.51 19.72 -2.65
CA GLN A 16 5.83 19.53 -3.25
C GLN A 16 6.88 19.10 -2.22
N ALA A 17 6.52 19.02 -0.94
CA ALA A 17 7.43 18.65 0.13
C ALA A 17 7.24 17.18 0.51
N GLU A 18 8.34 16.45 0.63
CA GLU A 18 8.32 15.09 1.14
C GLU A 18 8.43 15.13 2.68
N LEU A 19 7.44 14.56 3.36
CA LEU A 19 7.41 14.47 4.82
C LEU A 19 7.65 13.03 5.23
N SER A 20 8.50 12.84 6.24
CA SER A 20 8.64 11.55 6.93
C SER A 20 7.30 11.14 7.55
N MET A 21 6.96 9.86 7.44
CA MET A 21 5.69 9.31 7.87
C MET A 21 5.89 7.95 8.56
N ALA A 22 5.32 7.78 9.73
CA ALA A 22 5.12 6.47 10.34
C ALA A 22 3.79 5.88 9.88
N VAL A 23 3.81 4.72 9.23
CA VAL A 23 2.60 3.96 8.95
C VAL A 23 2.30 3.04 10.11
N ILE A 24 1.20 3.29 10.80
CA ILE A 24 0.70 2.43 11.87
C ILE A 24 -0.13 1.32 11.25
N ALA A 25 0.31 0.08 11.43
CA ALA A 25 -0.24 -1.10 10.79
C ALA A 25 -0.50 -2.21 11.81
N ALA A 26 -1.30 -3.20 11.37
CA ALA A 26 -1.58 -4.43 12.10
C ALA A 26 -2.07 -4.24 13.56
N VAL A 27 -2.82 -3.16 13.83
CA VAL A 27 -3.47 -2.94 15.14
C VAL A 27 -4.43 -4.09 15.43
N THR A 28 -4.01 -5.01 16.29
CA THR A 28 -4.72 -6.27 16.53
C THR A 28 -4.78 -6.56 18.02
N THR A 29 -5.95 -6.95 18.50
CA THR A 29 -6.16 -7.30 19.91
C THR A 29 -6.99 -8.57 20.04
N SER A 30 -6.57 -9.46 20.95
CA SER A 30 -7.28 -10.69 21.29
C SER A 30 -8.70 -10.39 21.78
N THR A 31 -9.63 -11.31 21.55
CA THR A 31 -11.05 -11.14 21.92
C THR A 31 -11.23 -10.83 23.41
N VAL A 32 -10.47 -11.52 24.27
CA VAL A 32 -10.48 -11.33 25.73
C VAL A 32 -9.96 -9.95 26.16
N ALA A 33 -9.16 -9.28 25.32
CA ALA A 33 -8.55 -7.98 25.61
C ALA A 33 -9.35 -6.78 25.04
N ARG A 34 -10.40 -7.03 24.25
CA ARG A 34 -11.24 -5.97 23.67
C ARG A 34 -11.94 -5.16 24.75
N LYS A 35 -12.17 -3.87 24.46
CA LYS A 35 -12.81 -2.90 25.38
C LYS A 35 -12.05 -2.66 26.69
N GLN A 36 -10.77 -3.02 26.75
CA GLN A 36 -9.88 -2.72 27.88
C GLN A 36 -8.82 -1.66 27.53
N ASP A 37 -9.07 -0.86 26.50
CA ASP A 37 -8.22 0.22 25.98
C ASP A 37 -6.79 -0.15 25.55
N LEU A 38 -6.40 -1.43 25.61
CA LEU A 38 -5.04 -1.87 25.27
C LEU A 38 -4.60 -1.41 23.88
N ALA A 39 -5.43 -1.64 22.86
CA ALA A 39 -5.09 -1.26 21.50
C ALA A 39 -4.90 0.26 21.38
N SER A 40 -5.72 1.05 22.09
CA SER A 40 -5.66 2.50 22.02
C SER A 40 -4.39 3.02 22.68
N GLN A 41 -4.10 2.50 23.88
CA GLN A 41 -2.89 2.85 24.63
C GLN A 41 -1.63 2.42 23.89
N LEU A 42 -1.61 1.22 23.31
CA LEU A 42 -0.46 0.73 22.55
C LEU A 42 -0.27 1.54 21.26
N THR A 43 -1.35 1.85 20.53
CA THR A 43 -1.30 2.71 19.35
C THR A 43 -0.74 4.10 19.70
N ALA A 44 -1.23 4.72 20.79
CA ALA A 44 -0.74 6.01 21.25
C ALA A 44 0.76 5.97 21.61
N ARG A 45 1.22 4.90 22.27
CA ARG A 45 2.64 4.72 22.60
C ARG A 45 3.51 4.57 21.35
N VAL A 46 3.08 3.78 20.37
CA VAL A 46 3.81 3.62 19.12
C VAL A 46 3.89 4.96 18.39
N VAL A 47 2.78 5.70 18.27
CA VAL A 47 2.79 7.04 17.66
C VAL A 47 3.74 7.99 18.38
N ALA A 48 3.73 8.00 19.72
CA ALA A 48 4.66 8.83 20.50
C ALA A 48 6.12 8.45 20.25
N GLN A 49 6.43 7.15 20.20
CA GLN A 49 7.78 6.65 19.93
C GLN A 49 8.27 7.02 18.52
N GLU A 50 7.40 6.94 17.51
CA GLU A 50 7.71 7.34 16.14
C GLU A 50 7.94 8.86 16.03
N ALA A 51 7.13 9.66 16.74
CA ALA A 51 7.33 11.10 16.82
C ALA A 51 8.65 11.47 17.51
N GLU A 52 9.01 10.79 18.61
CA GLU A 52 10.32 10.93 19.27
C GLU A 52 11.49 10.52 18.35
N SER A 53 11.24 9.58 17.43
CA SER A 53 12.20 9.15 16.40
C SER A 53 12.26 10.10 15.19
N GLY A 54 11.48 11.19 15.21
CA GLY A 54 11.54 12.26 14.21
C GLY A 54 10.50 12.15 13.09
N MET A 55 9.55 11.22 13.16
CA MET A 55 8.48 11.11 12.16
C MET A 55 7.53 12.30 12.25
N ALA A 56 7.55 13.15 11.23
CA ALA A 56 6.70 14.34 11.14
C ALA A 56 5.20 14.04 11.01
N THR A 57 4.82 12.87 10.51
CA THR A 57 3.42 12.48 10.27
C THR A 57 3.18 11.01 10.63
N ALA A 58 1.93 10.63 10.88
CA ALA A 58 1.51 9.25 11.05
C ALA A 58 0.26 8.95 10.21
N ALA A 59 0.17 7.77 9.63
CA ALA A 59 -0.96 7.34 8.80
C ALA A 59 -1.39 5.89 9.12
N LEU A 60 -2.67 5.57 8.93
CA LEU A 60 -3.19 4.22 9.11
C LEU A 60 -4.45 3.98 8.28
N GLY A 61 -4.79 2.71 8.07
CA GLY A 61 -6.10 2.28 7.57
C GLY A 61 -7.13 2.30 8.70
N MET A 62 -8.15 3.15 8.58
CA MET A 62 -9.18 3.32 9.61
C MET A 62 -10.32 2.31 9.41
N PHE A 63 -10.55 1.41 10.39
CA PHE A 63 -11.75 0.56 10.41
C PHE A 63 -12.91 1.19 11.20
N GLU A 64 -12.61 2.06 12.17
CA GLU A 64 -13.60 2.78 12.98
C GLU A 64 -13.06 4.18 13.29
N GLN A 65 -13.84 5.21 12.94
CA GLN A 65 -13.36 6.57 12.97
C GLN A 65 -13.25 7.12 14.40
N GLY A 66 -14.28 6.93 15.23
CA GLY A 66 -14.34 7.50 16.57
C GLY A 66 -13.23 7.01 17.50
N TYR A 67 -12.75 5.79 17.28
CA TYR A 67 -11.64 5.15 17.95
C TYR A 67 -10.33 5.91 17.70
N TYR A 68 -9.99 6.15 16.43
CA TYR A 68 -8.74 6.80 16.04
C TYR A 68 -8.79 8.33 16.19
N SER A 69 -9.97 8.96 16.12
CA SER A 69 -10.12 10.40 16.40
C SER A 69 -9.62 10.79 17.78
N ARG A 70 -9.80 9.92 18.78
CA ARG A 70 -9.30 10.14 20.15
C ARG A 70 -7.77 10.17 20.25
N LEU A 71 -7.09 9.58 19.26
CA LEU A 71 -5.63 9.55 19.14
C LEU A 71 -5.10 10.66 18.24
N GLY A 72 -5.97 11.58 17.77
CA GLY A 72 -5.60 12.70 16.91
C GLY A 72 -5.58 12.40 15.42
N PHE A 73 -5.98 11.20 14.98
CA PHE A 73 -6.08 10.89 13.55
C PHE A 73 -7.32 11.56 12.93
N GLY A 74 -7.10 12.15 11.76
CA GLY A 74 -8.15 12.62 10.86
C GLY A 74 -8.42 11.64 9.72
N THR A 75 -9.47 11.91 8.96
CA THR A 75 -9.79 11.12 7.76
C THR A 75 -9.00 11.61 6.56
N GLY A 76 -8.31 10.69 5.88
CA GLY A 76 -7.61 10.94 4.63
C GLY A 76 -8.53 11.04 3.40
N PRO A 77 -7.95 11.14 2.19
CA PRO A 77 -8.73 11.18 0.95
C PRO A 77 -9.48 9.86 0.71
N TYR A 78 -10.55 9.92 -0.08
CA TYR A 78 -11.30 8.73 -0.49
C TYR A 78 -10.45 7.82 -1.39
N GLU A 79 -10.51 6.51 -1.11
CA GLU A 79 -10.13 5.50 -2.09
C GLU A 79 -11.15 5.48 -3.23
N ARG A 80 -10.66 5.49 -4.47
CA ARG A 80 -11.50 5.46 -5.66
C ARG A 80 -11.38 4.10 -6.34
N PHE A 81 -12.48 3.37 -6.40
CA PHE A 81 -12.59 2.14 -7.17
C PHE A 81 -13.13 2.46 -8.56
N VAL A 82 -12.30 2.31 -9.59
CA VAL A 82 -12.66 2.57 -10.99
C VAL A 82 -12.77 1.24 -11.73
N LYS A 83 -13.81 1.11 -12.57
CA LYS A 83 -13.97 -0.02 -13.48
C LYS A 83 -13.79 0.47 -14.90
N LEU A 84 -13.02 -0.27 -15.69
CA LEU A 84 -12.73 0.03 -17.08
C LEU A 84 -13.04 -1.21 -17.91
N ASN A 85 -13.74 -1.02 -19.03
CA ASN A 85 -13.86 -2.06 -20.04
C ASN A 85 -12.66 -1.95 -20.98
N PRO A 86 -11.74 -2.95 -21.02
CA PRO A 86 -10.56 -2.89 -21.88
C PRO A 86 -10.88 -2.69 -23.36
N ALA A 87 -12.04 -3.17 -23.82
CA ALA A 87 -12.48 -3.01 -25.22
C ALA A 87 -12.79 -1.55 -25.61
N LEU A 88 -12.91 -0.64 -24.62
CA LEU A 88 -13.14 0.79 -24.85
C LEU A 88 -11.85 1.62 -24.83
N ILE A 89 -10.71 1.00 -24.52
CA ILE A 89 -9.41 1.67 -24.49
C ILE A 89 -8.88 1.73 -25.91
N ASN A 90 -8.73 2.94 -26.46
CA ASN A 90 -8.03 3.18 -27.71
C ASN A 90 -6.70 3.88 -27.39
N ILE A 91 -5.59 3.18 -27.62
CA ILE A 91 -4.24 3.69 -27.36
C ILE A 91 -3.40 3.52 -28.63
N ASP A 92 -2.66 4.58 -28.96
CA ASP A 92 -1.74 4.60 -30.09
C ASP A 92 -0.33 4.22 -29.61
N VAL A 93 -0.16 2.94 -29.29
CA VAL A 93 1.13 2.36 -28.86
C VAL A 93 1.36 1.04 -29.56
N ASP A 94 2.60 0.80 -29.98
CA ASP A 94 2.98 -0.47 -30.57
C ASP A 94 2.85 -1.62 -29.56
N PHE A 95 2.22 -2.71 -30.00
CA PHE A 95 2.07 -3.90 -29.17
C PHE A 95 3.44 -4.51 -28.88
N ARG A 96 3.70 -4.74 -27.58
CA ARG A 96 4.82 -5.55 -27.09
C ARG A 96 4.27 -6.63 -26.17
N PRO A 97 4.78 -7.87 -26.21
CA PRO A 97 4.38 -8.89 -25.25
C PRO A 97 4.85 -8.52 -23.83
N PRO A 98 3.95 -8.49 -22.82
CA PRO A 98 4.35 -8.23 -21.44
C PRO A 98 5.04 -9.44 -20.81
N LEU A 99 5.90 -9.18 -19.82
CA LEU A 99 6.46 -10.19 -18.94
C LEU A 99 5.41 -10.68 -17.94
N ARG A 100 5.31 -12.00 -17.74
CA ARG A 100 4.54 -12.59 -16.65
C ARG A 100 5.25 -12.39 -15.32
N LEU A 101 4.64 -11.61 -14.43
CA LEU A 101 5.15 -11.36 -13.09
C LEU A 101 4.65 -12.43 -12.11
N THR A 102 5.43 -12.63 -11.06
CA THR A 102 5.20 -13.60 -9.98
C THR A 102 5.76 -13.02 -8.68
N GLN A 103 5.47 -13.62 -7.53
CA GLN A 103 6.00 -13.19 -6.22
C GLN A 103 7.54 -13.04 -6.19
N LYS A 104 8.28 -13.77 -7.05
CA LYS A 104 9.74 -13.64 -7.17
C LYS A 104 10.20 -12.25 -7.65
N HIS A 105 9.30 -11.47 -8.22
CA HIS A 105 9.58 -10.13 -8.75
C HIS A 105 9.25 -9.01 -7.74
N ALA A 106 8.97 -9.31 -6.46
CA ALA A 106 8.58 -8.31 -5.47
C ALA A 106 9.55 -7.11 -5.38
N ALA A 107 10.86 -7.36 -5.48
CA ALA A 107 11.86 -6.30 -5.51
C ALA A 107 11.73 -5.39 -6.74
N ASP A 108 11.46 -5.95 -7.93
CA ASP A 108 11.25 -5.17 -9.15
C ASP A 108 9.98 -4.30 -9.04
N LEU A 109 8.88 -4.87 -8.54
CA LEU A 109 7.64 -4.11 -8.31
C LEU A 109 7.85 -3.00 -7.30
N TYR A 110 8.59 -3.26 -6.23
CA TYR A 110 8.93 -2.25 -5.24
C TYR A 110 9.71 -1.10 -5.85
N GLN A 111 10.73 -1.37 -6.66
CA GLN A 111 11.49 -0.31 -7.34
C GLN A 111 10.61 0.51 -8.30
N ALA A 112 9.77 -0.15 -9.10
CA ALA A 112 8.81 0.53 -9.97
C ALA A 112 7.85 1.41 -9.15
N LEU A 113 7.33 0.92 -8.01
CA LEU A 113 6.50 1.71 -7.10
C LEU A 113 7.25 2.90 -6.49
N MET A 114 8.56 2.78 -6.19
CA MET A 114 9.37 3.89 -5.67
C MET A 114 9.65 4.95 -6.74
N GLN A 115 9.64 4.58 -8.02
CA GLN A 115 9.88 5.49 -9.15
C GLN A 115 8.60 6.01 -9.80
N ARG A 116 7.44 5.42 -9.46
CA ARG A 116 6.14 5.81 -10.02
C ARG A 116 5.85 7.29 -9.79
N TRP A 117 5.07 7.86 -10.69
CA TRP A 117 4.56 9.21 -10.51
C TRP A 117 3.69 9.31 -9.23
N ARG A 118 3.96 10.33 -8.40
CA ARG A 118 3.22 10.60 -7.16
C ARG A 118 2.59 11.99 -7.23
N GLY A 119 1.31 12.05 -6.88
CA GLY A 119 0.63 13.31 -6.56
C GLY A 119 0.64 13.61 -5.06
N HIS A 120 0.04 14.74 -4.66
CA HIS A 120 -0.21 15.07 -3.26
C HIS A 120 -0.93 13.90 -2.54
N GLY A 121 -0.44 13.54 -1.36
CA GLY A 121 -0.91 12.40 -0.57
C GLY A 121 -0.32 11.05 -1.02
N GLY A 122 0.47 11.00 -2.09
CA GLY A 122 1.13 9.78 -2.52
C GLY A 122 2.16 9.30 -1.51
N THR A 123 2.11 8.03 -1.14
CA THR A 123 2.97 7.42 -0.11
C THR A 123 4.01 6.48 -0.68
N GLN A 124 5.13 6.36 0.04
CA GLN A 124 6.15 5.33 -0.18
C GLN A 124 6.48 4.69 1.16
N LEU A 125 6.63 3.36 1.17
CA LEU A 125 7.03 2.61 2.35
C LEU A 125 8.50 2.19 2.17
N ALA A 126 9.30 2.31 3.22
CA ALA A 126 10.74 2.06 3.15
C ALA A 126 11.11 0.57 2.95
N SER A 127 10.16 -0.34 3.19
CA SER A 127 10.42 -1.79 3.20
C SER A 127 9.70 -2.52 2.08
N VAL A 128 10.49 -3.21 1.24
CA VAL A 128 10.02 -4.15 0.21
C VAL A 128 9.11 -5.24 0.76
N LYS A 129 9.22 -5.57 2.05
CA LYS A 129 8.40 -6.61 2.70
C LYS A 129 6.90 -6.36 2.61
N HIS A 130 6.48 -5.10 2.48
CA HIS A 130 5.06 -4.79 2.25
C HIS A 130 4.60 -5.27 0.88
N VAL A 131 5.41 -5.08 -0.16
CA VAL A 131 5.13 -5.60 -1.50
C VAL A 131 5.14 -7.13 -1.49
N GLU A 132 6.11 -7.75 -0.81
CA GLU A 132 6.15 -9.21 -0.65
C GLU A 132 4.89 -9.75 0.04
N ALA A 133 4.44 -9.12 1.13
CA ALA A 133 3.23 -9.50 1.85
C ALA A 133 1.97 -9.36 0.99
N GLU A 134 1.78 -8.21 0.32
CA GLU A 134 0.65 -7.95 -0.56
C GLU A 134 0.59 -8.95 -1.74
N MET A 135 1.74 -9.24 -2.35
CA MET A 135 1.82 -10.27 -3.39
C MET A 135 1.54 -11.68 -2.85
N GLY A 136 1.93 -11.95 -1.61
CA GLY A 136 1.67 -13.20 -0.89
C GLY A 136 0.19 -13.43 -0.58
N TRP A 137 -0.56 -12.36 -0.30
CA TRP A 137 -2.00 -12.42 -0.03
C TRP A 137 -2.88 -12.37 -1.29
N THR A 138 -2.29 -12.14 -2.47
CA THR A 138 -3.06 -12.11 -3.72
C THR A 138 -3.44 -13.52 -4.15
N GLU A 139 -4.71 -13.88 -3.97
CA GLU A 139 -5.30 -15.10 -4.52
C GLU A 139 -5.44 -15.02 -6.05
N GLU A 140 -5.23 -16.14 -6.76
CA GLU A 140 -5.30 -16.21 -8.24
C GLU A 140 -4.50 -15.07 -8.93
N PRO A 141 -3.18 -14.92 -8.63
CA PRO A 141 -2.42 -13.75 -9.05
C PRO A 141 -2.19 -13.73 -10.56
N LEU A 142 -2.47 -12.58 -11.14
CA LEU A 142 -2.10 -12.23 -12.50
C LEU A 142 -1.33 -10.92 -12.47
N GLY A 143 -0.05 -11.00 -12.83
CA GLY A 143 0.82 -9.84 -12.94
C GLY A 143 1.43 -9.77 -14.33
N LEU A 144 1.42 -8.58 -14.91
CA LEU A 144 1.97 -8.29 -16.24
C LEU A 144 2.81 -7.02 -16.16
N GLY A 145 3.94 -6.97 -16.86
CA GLY A 145 4.75 -5.76 -16.88
C GLY A 145 5.70 -5.64 -18.05
N TYR A 146 6.33 -4.47 -18.16
CA TYR A 146 7.26 -4.11 -19.22
C TYR A 146 8.58 -3.66 -18.61
N ARG A 147 9.67 -4.11 -19.23
CA ARG A 147 11.02 -3.66 -18.91
C ARG A 147 11.47 -2.62 -19.94
N ASP A 148 12.31 -1.69 -19.49
CA ASP A 148 13.04 -0.79 -20.39
C ASP A 148 14.24 -1.51 -21.05
N GLU A 149 15.02 -0.77 -21.83
CA GLU A 149 16.22 -1.26 -22.52
C GLU A 149 17.32 -1.74 -21.55
N ASP A 150 17.37 -1.16 -20.35
CA ASP A 150 18.28 -1.56 -19.26
C ASP A 150 17.79 -2.83 -18.53
N GLY A 151 16.61 -3.35 -18.88
CA GLY A 151 15.99 -4.48 -18.21
C GLY A 151 15.34 -4.16 -16.87
N LYS A 152 15.11 -2.89 -16.52
CA LYS A 152 14.40 -2.49 -15.29
C LYS A 152 12.89 -2.53 -15.53
N LEU A 153 12.14 -3.06 -14.56
CA LEU A 153 10.69 -3.02 -14.61
C LEU A 153 10.24 -1.56 -14.46
N THR A 154 9.57 -1.02 -15.47
CA THR A 154 9.11 0.39 -15.46
C THR A 154 7.61 0.51 -15.35
N HIS A 155 6.87 -0.44 -15.94
CA HIS A 155 5.41 -0.44 -15.92
C HIS A 155 4.90 -1.82 -15.53
N PHE A 156 3.92 -1.89 -14.64
CA PHE A 156 3.28 -3.15 -14.31
C PHE A 156 1.83 -2.98 -13.83
N VAL A 157 1.10 -4.08 -13.94
CA VAL A 157 -0.15 -4.28 -13.21
C VAL A 157 -0.03 -5.57 -12.41
N TRP A 158 -0.46 -5.52 -11.15
CA TRP A 158 -0.52 -6.67 -10.26
C TRP A 158 -1.90 -6.74 -9.62
N GLY A 159 -2.46 -7.94 -9.56
CA GLY A 159 -3.77 -8.15 -9.00
C GLY A 159 -4.24 -9.58 -9.14
N ARG A 160 -5.55 -9.79 -8.99
CA ARG A 160 -6.18 -11.11 -9.13
C ARG A 160 -7.09 -11.18 -10.34
N CYS A 161 -7.08 -12.31 -11.03
CA CYS A 161 -7.99 -12.58 -12.15
C CYS A 161 -8.90 -13.74 -11.79
N LYS A 162 -10.20 -13.47 -11.68
CA LYS A 162 -11.18 -14.52 -11.38
C LYS A 162 -11.36 -15.42 -12.60
N GLY A 163 -10.86 -16.65 -12.52
CA GLY A 163 -10.91 -17.60 -13.64
C GLY A 163 -10.28 -17.06 -14.93
N GLU A 164 -10.72 -17.57 -16.09
CA GLU A 164 -10.11 -17.23 -17.39
C GLU A 164 -10.58 -15.89 -17.98
N TYR A 165 -11.79 -15.45 -17.65
CA TYR A 165 -12.44 -14.28 -18.27
C TYR A 165 -12.56 -13.07 -17.34
N GLY A 166 -12.04 -13.17 -16.11
CA GLY A 166 -12.05 -12.11 -15.13
C GLY A 166 -13.36 -12.01 -14.32
N PRO A 167 -13.62 -10.87 -13.67
CA PRO A 167 -12.92 -9.59 -13.80
C PRO A 167 -11.47 -9.62 -13.28
N PHE A 168 -10.61 -8.79 -13.88
CA PHE A 168 -9.27 -8.52 -13.36
C PHE A 168 -9.33 -7.38 -12.35
N HIS A 169 -8.99 -7.67 -11.10
CA HIS A 169 -8.92 -6.70 -10.02
C HIS A 169 -7.48 -6.27 -9.83
N ILE A 170 -7.17 -5.02 -10.18
CA ILE A 170 -5.83 -4.45 -10.01
C ILE A 170 -5.67 -4.00 -8.56
N HIS A 171 -4.65 -4.52 -7.88
CA HIS A 171 -4.28 -4.14 -6.51
C HIS A 171 -3.12 -3.14 -6.49
N ALA A 172 -2.20 -3.25 -7.45
CA ALA A 172 -1.08 -2.33 -7.60
C ALA A 172 -0.75 -2.11 -9.09
N LEU A 173 -0.30 -0.89 -9.40
CA LEU A 173 0.24 -0.53 -10.70
C LEU A 173 1.31 0.56 -10.54
N ALA A 174 2.28 0.54 -11.45
CA ALA A 174 3.27 1.60 -11.63
C ALA A 174 3.50 1.77 -13.13
#